data_AF-A0A379FU57-F1
#
_entry.id   AF-A0A379FU57-F1
#
_cell.length_a   1.000
_cell.length_b   1.000
_cell.length_c   1.000
_cell.angle_alpha   90.00
_cell.angle_beta   90.00
_cell.angle_gamma   90.00
#
_symmetry.space_group_name_H-M   'P 1'
#
loop_
_entity.id
_entity.type
_entity.pdbx_description
1 polymer ?
#
loop_
_entity_poly.entity_id
_entity_poly.type
_entity_poly.pdbx_seq_one_letter_code
_entity_poly.pdbx_strand_id
1 'polypeptide(L)'
;MTTTTPSSRIDALDAVRGIAILGILLMNIFAFALPQAAYLNPYYTNTTPESEAYLWGVFNVLFQGKVLAIFSILFGATLVLLQPRSLRWNQCRLFVLALFGMIHGVGFWDGDILLAYALTGLLVTYLLNQYDDGFLLKIALSLYLIGLVILLVLGSGVDPSGFWQTSDKQLAFEYTIHTSGGMDGVYYRASEMLKMVEMLVIQYGWQLSALMIIGALLMKNGWLRGQFTAQHYRKIACIFILPSLLIQIVSLYTQSQFNWSYFSTSIIGYIINELVIPFQSLGYIALVYGFWE
;
A
#
# COMPACT_ATOMS: atom_id res chain seq x y z
N MET A 1 9.42 -24.84 36.07
CA MET A 1 10.01 -23.69 35.34
C MET A 1 9.92 -24.00 33.86
N THR A 2 8.92 -23.47 33.17
CA THR A 2 8.82 -23.54 31.72
C THR A 2 9.78 -22.50 31.15
N THR A 3 10.91 -22.97 30.61
CA THR A 3 11.83 -22.16 29.85
C THR A 3 11.09 -21.66 28.61
N THR A 4 10.63 -20.41 28.64
CA THR A 4 10.22 -19.71 27.42
C THR A 4 11.47 -19.61 26.55
N THR A 5 11.60 -20.47 25.55
CA THR A 5 12.52 -20.23 24.44
C THR A 5 12.22 -18.81 23.96
N PRO A 6 13.21 -17.90 23.95
CA PRO A 6 12.98 -16.58 23.39
C PRO A 6 12.54 -16.83 21.95
N SER A 7 11.34 -16.34 21.61
CA SER A 7 10.89 -16.22 20.23
C SER A 7 12.05 -15.60 19.46
N SER A 8 12.77 -16.40 18.67
CA SER A 8 13.91 -15.92 17.90
C SER A 8 13.40 -14.79 17.02
N ARG A 9 13.87 -13.56 17.29
CA ARG A 9 13.53 -12.42 16.44
C ARG A 9 14.02 -12.72 15.03
N ILE A 10 13.26 -12.30 14.04
CA ILE A 10 13.61 -12.50 12.63
C ILE A 10 14.17 -11.18 12.14
N ASP A 11 15.49 -11.01 12.24
CA ASP A 11 16.14 -9.71 12.00
C ASP A 11 15.88 -9.18 10.58
N ALA A 12 15.88 -10.08 9.58
CA ALA A 12 15.53 -9.72 8.21
C ALA A 12 14.08 -9.20 8.08
N LEU A 13 13.13 -9.77 8.82
CA LEU A 13 11.73 -9.32 8.83
C LEU A 13 11.63 -7.90 9.40
N ASP A 14 12.34 -7.64 10.49
CA ASP A 14 12.36 -6.33 11.14
C ASP A 14 13.09 -5.28 10.29
N ALA A 15 14.15 -5.66 9.58
CA ALA A 15 14.84 -4.80 8.61
C ALA A 15 13.92 -4.39 7.45
N VAL A 16 13.21 -5.35 6.83
CA VAL A 16 12.24 -5.07 5.76
C VAL A 16 11.13 -4.14 6.27
N ARG A 17 10.63 -4.35 7.49
CA ARG A 17 9.64 -3.42 8.10
C ARG A 17 10.20 -2.01 8.21
N GLY A 18 11.43 -1.84 8.68
CA GLY A 18 12.09 -0.55 8.78
C GLY A 18 12.21 0.14 7.43
N ILE A 19 12.67 -0.58 6.41
CA ILE A 19 12.78 -0.06 5.03
C ILE A 19 11.41 0.35 4.48
N ALA A 20 10.36 -0.45 4.72
CA ALA A 20 9.01 -0.12 4.29
C ALA A 20 8.50 1.17 4.95
N ILE A 21 8.74 1.36 6.25
CA ILE A 21 8.35 2.58 6.97
C ILE A 21 9.10 3.80 6.43
N LEU A 22 10.40 3.68 6.15
CA LEU A 22 11.18 4.76 5.53
C LEU A 22 10.67 5.10 4.12
N GLY A 23 10.30 4.09 3.34
CA GLY A 23 9.68 4.28 2.03
C GLY A 23 8.31 4.96 2.09
N ILE A 24 7.49 4.59 3.09
CA ILE A 24 6.20 5.27 3.35
C ILE A 24 6.44 6.73 3.73
N LEU A 25 7.43 7.01 4.58
CA LEU A 25 7.80 8.39 4.94
C LEU A 25 8.17 9.20 3.69
N LEU A 26 8.96 8.64 2.77
CA LEU A 26 9.32 9.32 1.52
C LEU A 26 8.09 9.67 0.67
N MET A 27 7.13 8.75 0.53
CA MET A 27 5.88 9.03 -0.19
C MET A 27 4.98 10.03 0.53
N ASN A 28 5.02 10.05 1.86
CA ASN A 28 4.25 11.02 2.65
C ASN A 28 4.85 12.43 2.54
N ILE A 29 6.17 12.58 2.45
CA ILE A 29 6.80 13.89 2.18
C ILE A 29 6.25 14.46 0.87
N PHE A 30 6.13 13.63 -0.16
CA PHE A 30 5.53 14.03 -1.43
C PHE A 30 4.06 14.47 -1.24
N ALA A 31 3.27 13.70 -0.50
CA ALA A 31 1.86 14.02 -0.21
C ALA A 31 1.67 15.30 0.65
N PHE A 32 2.63 15.65 1.51
CA PHE A 32 2.59 16.89 2.29
C PHE A 32 3.06 18.11 1.51
N ALA A 33 3.96 17.92 0.55
CA ALA A 33 4.60 19.02 -0.17
C ALA A 33 3.80 19.49 -1.39
N LEU A 34 2.99 18.60 -1.98
CA LEU A 34 2.36 18.82 -3.28
C LEU A 34 0.84 18.60 -3.23
N PRO A 35 0.09 19.17 -4.19
CA PRO A 35 -1.35 18.96 -4.29
C PRO A 35 -1.71 17.49 -4.48
N GLN A 36 -2.92 17.10 -4.10
CA GLN A 36 -3.36 15.69 -4.15
C GLN A 36 -3.21 15.07 -5.55
N ALA A 37 -3.48 15.85 -6.61
CA ALA A 37 -3.35 15.41 -8.00
C ALA A 37 -1.92 14.98 -8.37
N ALA A 38 -0.90 15.59 -7.76
CA ALA A 38 0.50 15.27 -8.02
C ALA A 38 0.86 13.82 -7.68
N TYR A 39 0.08 13.17 -6.79
CA TYR A 39 0.34 11.79 -6.41
C TYR A 39 0.16 10.81 -7.58
N LEU A 40 -0.75 11.11 -8.51
CA LEU A 40 -1.04 10.26 -9.67
C LEU A 40 -0.68 10.92 -11.01
N ASN A 41 -0.47 12.24 -11.04
CA ASN A 41 -0.19 12.99 -12.26
C ASN A 41 1.16 13.73 -12.16
N PRO A 42 2.20 13.34 -12.94
CA PRO A 42 3.48 14.06 -12.97
C PRO A 42 3.38 15.48 -13.55
N TYR A 43 2.31 15.78 -14.29
CA TYR A 43 2.00 17.11 -14.83
C TYR A 43 0.67 17.61 -14.25
N TYR A 44 0.59 17.65 -12.91
CA TYR A 44 -0.58 18.12 -12.15
C TYR A 44 -0.87 19.61 -12.32
N THR A 45 0.09 20.37 -12.86
CA THR A 45 -0.10 21.73 -13.38
C THR A 45 0.52 21.84 -14.77
N ASN A 46 0.08 22.83 -15.56
CA ASN A 46 0.64 23.10 -16.90
C ASN A 46 2.08 23.62 -16.88
N THR A 47 2.62 23.96 -15.70
CA THR A 47 3.94 24.55 -15.52
C THR A 47 4.92 23.63 -14.80
N THR A 48 4.56 22.36 -14.56
CA THR A 48 5.43 21.41 -13.86
C THR A 48 6.73 21.19 -14.65
N PRO A 49 7.92 21.44 -14.06
CA PRO A 49 9.20 21.21 -14.72
C PRO A 49 9.43 19.72 -15.06
N GLU A 50 10.11 19.45 -16.18
CA GLU A 50 10.43 18.07 -16.58
C GLU A 50 11.25 17.34 -15.50
N SER A 51 12.15 18.04 -14.79
CA SER A 51 12.93 17.44 -13.69
C SER A 51 12.06 16.89 -12.57
N GLU A 52 10.93 17.53 -12.27
CA GLU A 52 9.97 17.05 -11.27
C GLU A 52 9.20 15.83 -11.79
N ALA A 53 8.82 15.82 -13.08
CA ALA A 53 8.18 14.66 -13.71
C ALA A 53 9.12 13.44 -13.76
N TYR A 54 10.42 13.64 -14.01
CA TYR A 54 11.42 12.56 -13.93
C TYR A 54 11.56 12.03 -12.51
N LEU A 55 11.64 12.91 -11.50
CA LEU A 55 11.69 12.51 -10.11
C LEU A 55 10.43 11.74 -9.69
N TRP A 56 9.26 12.20 -10.12
CA TRP A 56 7.99 11.51 -9.93
C TRP A 56 8.05 10.09 -10.51
N GLY A 57 8.56 9.92 -11.73
CA GLY A 57 8.73 8.60 -12.35
C GLY A 57 9.63 7.67 -11.53
N VAL A 58 10.73 8.17 -10.98
CA VAL A 58 11.62 7.39 -10.10
C VAL A 58 10.87 6.94 -8.84
N PHE A 59 10.13 7.85 -8.20
CA PHE A 59 9.35 7.52 -7.00
C PHE A 59 8.20 6.55 -7.30
N ASN A 60 7.55 6.73 -8.45
CA ASN A 60 6.50 5.85 -8.92
C ASN A 60 7.03 4.42 -9.10
N VAL A 61 8.20 4.27 -9.75
CA VAL A 61 8.80 2.96 -10.01
C VAL A 61 9.27 2.28 -8.72
N LEU A 62 9.95 3.02 -7.85
CA LEU A 62 10.64 2.42 -6.70
C LEU A 62 9.77 2.29 -5.45
N PHE A 63 8.88 3.25 -5.19
CA PHE A 63 8.22 3.37 -3.88
C PHE A 63 6.71 3.30 -3.97
N GLN A 64 6.08 4.04 -4.89
CA GLN A 64 4.63 4.24 -4.90
C GLN A 64 3.85 2.91 -4.98
N GLY A 65 3.08 2.62 -3.94
CA GLY A 65 2.33 1.38 -3.77
C GLY A 65 3.17 0.18 -3.28
N LYS A 66 4.43 0.06 -3.72
CA LYS A 66 5.32 -1.07 -3.35
C LYS A 66 5.61 -1.09 -1.85
N VAL A 67 5.95 0.07 -1.27
CA VAL A 67 6.29 0.17 0.16
C VAL A 67 5.09 -0.15 1.05
N LEU A 68 3.90 0.29 0.66
CA LEU A 68 2.65 -0.03 1.34
C LEU A 68 2.27 -1.50 1.17
N ALA A 69 2.52 -2.09 0.01
CA ALA A 69 2.28 -3.52 -0.21
C ALA A 69 3.23 -4.40 0.62
N ILE A 70 4.52 -4.05 0.71
CA ILE A 70 5.45 -4.69 1.65
C ILE A 70 4.92 -4.60 3.08
N PHE A 71 4.53 -3.40 3.51
CA PHE A 71 3.98 -3.19 4.84
C PHE A 71 2.70 -4.01 5.08
N SER A 72 1.81 -4.12 4.09
CA SER A 72 0.59 -4.95 4.11
C SER A 72 0.90 -6.44 4.27
N ILE A 73 1.85 -6.95 3.49
CA ILE A 73 2.31 -8.35 3.56
C ILE A 73 2.87 -8.62 4.96
N LEU A 74 3.73 -7.76 5.47
CA LEU A 74 4.34 -7.90 6.81
C LEU A 74 3.30 -7.77 7.94
N PHE A 75 2.27 -6.95 7.75
CA PHE A 75 1.17 -6.82 8.70
C PHE A 75 0.37 -8.13 8.76
N GLY A 76 0.02 -8.71 7.62
CA GLY A 76 -0.62 -10.03 7.54
C GLY A 76 0.21 -11.15 8.16
N ALA A 77 1.52 -11.14 7.92
CA ALA A 77 2.46 -12.05 8.57
C ALA A 77 2.44 -11.92 10.11
N THR A 78 2.28 -10.70 10.61
CA THR A 78 2.18 -10.42 12.06
C THR A 78 0.92 -11.02 12.68
N LEU A 79 -0.19 -11.09 11.95
CA LEU A 79 -1.43 -11.72 12.43
C LEU A 79 -1.20 -13.20 12.75
N VAL A 80 -0.46 -13.91 11.89
CA VAL A 80 -0.08 -15.32 12.10
C VAL A 80 0.93 -15.47 13.22
N LEU A 81 1.95 -14.60 13.31
CA LEU A 81 2.94 -14.65 14.39
C LEU A 81 2.31 -14.51 15.79
N LEU A 82 1.22 -13.74 15.89
CA LEU A 82 0.53 -13.51 17.15
C LEU A 82 -0.59 -14.52 17.44
N GLN A 83 -0.96 -15.36 16.47
CA GLN A 83 -2.01 -16.38 16.61
C GLN A 83 -1.80 -17.32 17.82
N PRO A 84 -0.56 -17.77 18.16
CA PRO A 84 -0.33 -18.60 19.34
C PRO A 84 -0.67 -17.93 20.68
N ARG A 85 -0.78 -16.60 20.75
CA ARG A 85 -1.13 -15.90 22.01
C ARG A 85 -2.62 -15.98 22.32
N SER A 86 -3.46 -15.71 21.32
CA SER A 86 -4.90 -15.97 21.28
C SER A 86 -5.54 -15.13 20.17
N LEU A 87 -6.68 -15.59 19.66
CA LEU A 87 -7.51 -14.81 18.75
C LEU A 87 -7.96 -13.47 19.37
N ARG A 88 -8.40 -13.51 20.63
CA ARG A 88 -8.84 -12.32 21.37
C ARG A 88 -7.74 -11.27 21.49
N TRP A 89 -6.49 -11.68 21.69
CA TRP A 89 -5.35 -10.76 21.74
C TRP A 89 -5.18 -10.00 20.43
N ASN A 90 -5.25 -10.69 19.29
CA ASN A 90 -5.19 -10.07 17.97
C ASN A 90 -6.33 -9.07 17.77
N GLN A 91 -7.57 -9.45 18.11
CA GLN A 91 -8.74 -8.60 17.99
C GLN A 91 -8.64 -7.34 18.86
N CYS A 92 -8.25 -7.47 20.13
CA CYS A 92 -8.07 -6.32 21.02
C CYS A 92 -6.98 -5.36 20.50
N ARG A 93 -5.85 -5.90 20.04
CA ARG A 93 -4.78 -5.07 19.44
C ARG A 93 -5.28 -4.32 18.20
N LEU A 94 -6.02 -4.98 17.32
CA LEU A 94 -6.58 -4.36 16.11
C LEU A 94 -7.64 -3.32 16.47
N PHE A 95 -8.47 -3.55 17.50
CA PHE A 95 -9.42 -2.57 17.99
C PHE A 95 -8.72 -1.32 18.54
N VAL A 96 -7.65 -1.50 19.33
CA VAL A 96 -6.82 -0.39 19.81
C VAL A 96 -6.18 0.36 18.63
N LEU A 97 -5.69 -0.36 17.62
CA LEU A 97 -5.15 0.25 16.40
C LEU A 97 -6.22 1.05 15.65
N ALA A 98 -7.46 0.56 15.56
CA ALA A 98 -8.58 1.29 14.96
C ALA A 98 -8.89 2.58 15.72
N LEU A 99 -8.87 2.53 17.06
CA LEU A 99 -9.08 3.72 17.89
C LEU A 99 -7.99 4.76 17.66
N PHE A 100 -6.72 4.35 17.62
CA PHE A 100 -5.62 5.24 17.28
C PHE A 100 -5.75 5.79 15.86
N GLY A 101 -6.15 4.97 14.89
CA GLY A 101 -6.40 5.42 13.52
C GLY A 101 -7.51 6.45 13.41
N MET A 102 -8.62 6.28 14.14
CA MET A 102 -9.70 7.29 14.19
C MET A 102 -9.23 8.61 14.80
N ILE A 103 -8.54 8.54 15.94
CA ILE A 103 -8.01 9.74 16.61
C ILE A 103 -6.98 10.44 15.72
N HIS A 104 -6.11 9.66 15.08
CA HIS A 104 -5.07 10.16 14.18
C HIS A 104 -5.65 10.79 12.91
N GLY A 105 -6.55 10.07 12.23
CA GLY A 105 -7.23 10.49 11.00
C GLY A 105 -7.99 11.80 11.16
N VAL A 106 -8.82 11.91 12.21
CA VAL A 106 -9.63 13.11 12.45
C VAL A 106 -8.82 14.23 13.10
N GLY A 107 -7.94 13.88 14.04
CA GLY A 107 -7.23 14.84 14.88
C GLY A 107 -6.02 15.48 14.20
N PHE A 108 -5.30 14.72 13.38
CA PHE A 108 -3.96 15.10 12.93
C PHE A 108 -3.83 15.16 11.40
N TRP A 109 -4.18 14.08 10.69
CA TRP A 109 -3.92 13.97 9.25
C TRP A 109 -4.88 13.00 8.54
N ASP A 110 -5.43 13.44 7.41
CA ASP A 110 -6.40 12.74 6.57
C ASP A 110 -5.84 11.51 5.82
N GLY A 111 -4.51 11.39 5.66
CA GLY A 111 -3.87 10.24 5.02
C GLY A 111 -3.64 9.01 5.91
N ASP A 112 -4.41 8.84 6.99
CA ASP A 112 -4.24 7.74 7.94
C ASP A 112 -4.46 6.35 7.31
N ILE A 113 -3.48 5.46 7.50
CA ILE A 113 -3.59 4.04 7.10
C ILE A 113 -3.99 3.13 8.26
N LEU A 114 -3.91 3.60 9.51
CA LEU A 114 -4.05 2.74 10.69
C LEU A 114 -5.47 2.16 10.78
N LEU A 115 -6.48 2.98 10.55
CA LEU A 115 -7.88 2.54 10.59
C LEU A 115 -8.15 1.50 9.50
N ALA A 116 -7.72 1.75 8.26
CA ALA A 116 -7.85 0.81 7.15
C ALA A 116 -7.21 -0.55 7.47
N TYR A 117 -5.99 -0.54 8.00
CA TYR A 117 -5.27 -1.76 8.37
C TYR A 117 -5.91 -2.49 9.54
N ALA A 118 -6.48 -1.77 10.51
CA ALA A 118 -7.19 -2.37 11.63
C ALA A 118 -8.45 -3.10 11.16
N LEU A 119 -9.28 -2.45 10.34
CA LEU A 119 -10.52 -3.02 9.81
C LEU A 119 -10.24 -4.23 8.90
N THR A 120 -9.33 -4.07 7.93
CA THR A 120 -8.92 -5.17 7.06
C THR A 120 -8.24 -6.29 7.84
N GLY A 121 -7.43 -5.95 8.84
CA GLY A 121 -6.79 -6.92 9.72
C GLY A 121 -7.80 -7.75 10.53
N LEU A 122 -8.92 -7.17 10.97
CA LEU A 122 -9.99 -7.89 11.65
C LEU A 122 -10.68 -8.88 10.69
N LEU A 123 -10.99 -8.44 9.46
CA LEU A 123 -11.55 -9.29 8.41
C LEU A 123 -10.60 -10.45 8.08
N VAL A 124 -9.33 -10.17 7.82
CA VAL A 124 -8.33 -11.19 7.48
C VAL A 124 -8.12 -12.14 8.65
N THR A 125 -8.07 -11.65 9.89
CA THR A 125 -7.98 -12.51 11.07
C THR A 125 -9.19 -13.47 11.15
N TYR A 126 -10.40 -13.00 10.84
CA TYR A 126 -11.56 -13.87 10.74
C TYR A 126 -11.39 -14.93 9.64
N LEU A 127 -11.02 -14.55 8.42
CA LEU A 127 -10.80 -15.47 7.30
C LEU A 127 -9.75 -16.55 7.62
N LEU A 128 -8.63 -16.15 8.25
CA LEU A 128 -7.54 -17.04 8.63
C LEU A 128 -7.93 -18.15 9.61
N ASN A 129 -8.99 -17.95 10.40
CA ASN A 129 -9.49 -18.96 11.34
C ASN A 129 -10.57 -19.86 10.75
N GLN A 130 -11.24 -19.41 9.69
CA GLN A 130 -12.37 -20.13 9.09
C GLN A 130 -11.96 -21.05 7.95
N TYR A 131 -10.87 -20.73 7.24
CA TYR A 131 -10.50 -21.38 5.99
C TYR A 131 -9.08 -21.96 6.01
N ASP A 132 -8.86 -23.00 5.22
CA ASP A 132 -7.55 -23.60 5.01
C ASP A 132 -6.66 -22.74 4.09
N ASP A 133 -5.35 -23.00 4.13
CA ASP A 133 -4.34 -22.22 3.42
C ASP A 133 -4.52 -22.25 1.89
N GLY A 134 -5.00 -23.37 1.33
CA GLY A 134 -5.24 -23.52 -0.11
C GLY A 134 -6.43 -22.68 -0.57
N PHE A 135 -7.51 -22.68 0.20
CA PHE A 135 -8.68 -21.83 -0.08
C PHE A 135 -8.39 -20.34 0.14
N LEU A 136 -7.61 -20.00 1.18
CA LEU A 136 -7.16 -18.63 1.45
C LEU A 136 -6.36 -18.05 0.29
N LEU A 137 -5.51 -18.85 -0.36
CA LEU A 137 -4.78 -18.40 -1.55
C LEU A 137 -5.74 -18.05 -2.69
N LYS A 138 -6.77 -18.88 -2.92
CA LYS A 138 -7.80 -18.60 -3.95
C LYS A 138 -8.55 -17.31 -3.61
N ILE A 139 -8.95 -17.12 -2.35
CA ILE A 139 -9.57 -15.88 -1.88
C ILE A 139 -8.65 -14.69 -2.18
N ALA A 140 -7.38 -14.74 -1.78
CA ALA A 140 -6.46 -13.63 -1.99
C ALA A 140 -6.32 -13.26 -3.47
N LEU A 141 -6.15 -14.25 -4.36
CA LEU A 141 -6.07 -14.02 -5.80
C LEU A 141 -7.37 -13.43 -6.36
N SER A 142 -8.53 -13.93 -5.91
CA SER A 142 -9.84 -13.41 -6.32
C SER A 142 -10.06 -11.97 -5.83
N LEU A 143 -9.77 -11.66 -4.56
CA LEU A 143 -9.91 -10.31 -4.02
C LEU A 143 -9.01 -9.32 -4.78
N TYR A 144 -7.77 -9.72 -5.09
CA TYR A 144 -6.86 -8.86 -5.84
C TYR A 144 -7.39 -8.56 -7.25
N LEU A 145 -7.86 -9.61 -7.96
CA LEU A 145 -8.42 -9.46 -9.31
C LEU A 145 -9.71 -8.63 -9.30
N ILE A 146 -10.59 -8.84 -8.32
CA ILE A 146 -11.81 -8.03 -8.13
C ILE A 146 -11.44 -6.56 -7.94
N GLY A 147 -10.44 -6.25 -7.09
CA GLY A 147 -9.96 -4.89 -6.89
C GLY A 147 -9.49 -4.23 -8.19
N LEU A 148 -8.75 -4.96 -9.04
CA LEU A 148 -8.31 -4.46 -10.35
C LEU A 148 -9.48 -4.21 -11.31
N VAL A 149 -10.48 -5.10 -11.33
CA VAL A 149 -11.69 -4.92 -12.15
C VAL A 149 -12.50 -3.73 -11.69
N ILE A 150 -12.70 -3.57 -10.37
CA ILE A 150 -13.42 -2.43 -9.81
C ILE A 150 -12.68 -1.12 -10.15
N LEU A 151 -11.36 -1.09 -9.97
CA LEU A 151 -10.52 0.04 -10.34
C LEU A 151 -10.71 0.42 -11.81
N LEU A 152 -10.70 -0.55 -12.73
CA LEU A 152 -10.92 -0.32 -14.16
C LEU A 152 -12.31 0.27 -14.43
N VAL A 153 -13.35 -0.32 -13.85
CA VAL A 153 -14.75 0.09 -14.07
C VAL A 153 -15.01 1.48 -13.51
N LEU A 154 -14.65 1.71 -12.24
CA LEU A 154 -14.87 3.00 -11.58
C LEU A 154 -14.03 4.09 -12.23
N GLY A 155 -12.74 3.84 -12.45
CA GLY A 155 -11.86 4.85 -13.01
C GLY A 155 -12.25 5.28 -14.42
N SER A 156 -12.77 4.35 -15.25
CA SER A 156 -13.24 4.66 -16.61
C SER A 156 -14.55 5.46 -16.64
N GLY A 157 -15.32 5.46 -15.55
CA GLY A 157 -16.60 6.19 -15.45
C GLY A 157 -16.49 7.61 -14.90
N VAL A 158 -15.29 8.07 -14.55
CA VAL A 158 -15.06 9.36 -13.90
C VAL A 158 -14.67 10.42 -14.93
N ASP A 159 -15.30 11.61 -14.85
CA ASP A 159 -14.86 12.80 -15.58
C ASP A 159 -13.65 13.45 -14.88
N PRO A 160 -12.46 13.48 -15.52
CA PRO A 160 -11.24 13.97 -14.89
C PRO A 160 -11.12 15.50 -14.85
N SER A 161 -12.00 16.24 -15.53
CA SER A 161 -11.86 17.69 -15.74
C SER A 161 -11.76 18.51 -14.44
N GLY A 162 -12.34 18.01 -13.34
CA GLY A 162 -12.40 18.69 -12.05
C GLY A 162 -11.24 18.43 -11.08
N PHE A 163 -10.35 17.47 -11.35
CA PHE A 163 -9.30 17.08 -10.40
C PHE A 163 -7.97 16.64 -11.02
N TRP A 164 -7.93 16.30 -12.33
CA TRP A 164 -6.71 15.79 -12.95
C TRP A 164 -5.67 16.89 -13.19
N GLN A 165 -6.14 18.09 -13.53
CA GLN A 165 -5.34 19.32 -13.61
C GLN A 165 -5.74 20.22 -12.45
N THR A 166 -4.79 20.55 -11.58
CA THR A 166 -5.07 21.31 -10.36
C THR A 166 -5.37 22.76 -10.74
N SER A 167 -6.58 23.23 -10.44
CA SER A 167 -6.93 24.64 -10.63
C SER A 167 -6.40 25.51 -9.49
N ASP A 168 -6.15 26.80 -9.76
CA ASP A 168 -5.72 27.76 -8.71
C ASP A 168 -6.69 27.81 -7.53
N LYS A 169 -7.99 27.62 -7.78
CA LYS A 169 -9.01 27.56 -6.73
C LYS A 169 -8.86 26.33 -5.85
N GLN A 170 -8.60 25.18 -6.46
CA GLN A 170 -8.38 23.92 -5.74
C GLN A 170 -7.08 24.00 -4.93
N LEU A 171 -6.01 24.51 -5.53
CA LEU A 171 -4.74 24.72 -4.85
C LEU A 171 -4.87 25.65 -3.63
N ALA A 172 -5.60 26.76 -3.79
CA ALA A 172 -5.88 27.68 -2.69
C ALA A 172 -6.74 27.04 -1.59
N PHE A 173 -7.70 26.19 -1.96
CA PHE A 173 -8.52 25.44 -1.00
C PHE A 173 -7.67 24.44 -0.21
N GLU A 174 -6.88 23.60 -0.90
CA GLU A 174 -5.97 22.61 -0.27
C GLU A 174 -4.97 23.32 0.65
N TYR A 175 -4.35 24.42 0.18
CA TYR A 175 -3.46 25.23 1.01
C TYR A 175 -4.16 25.74 2.27
N THR A 176 -5.37 26.29 2.13
CA THR A 176 -6.10 26.85 3.27
C THR A 176 -6.47 25.77 4.26
N ILE A 177 -7.08 24.66 3.81
CA ILE A 177 -7.57 23.62 4.72
C ILE A 177 -6.46 22.93 5.52
N HIS A 178 -5.26 22.84 4.94
CA HIS A 178 -4.08 22.26 5.61
C HIS A 178 -3.32 23.27 6.49
N THR A 179 -3.55 24.59 6.37
CA THR A 179 -2.83 25.62 7.14
C THR A 179 -3.68 26.39 8.14
N SER A 180 -5.00 26.50 7.94
CA SER A 180 -5.87 27.38 8.73
C SER A 180 -6.29 26.83 10.08
N GLY A 181 -6.03 25.54 10.36
CA GLY A 181 -6.38 24.88 11.62
C GLY A 181 -7.87 24.96 11.97
N GLY A 182 -8.20 24.76 13.25
CA GLY A 182 -9.56 24.93 13.77
C GLY A 182 -10.54 23.79 13.45
N MET A 183 -11.84 24.05 13.67
CA MET A 183 -12.90 23.06 13.51
C MET A 183 -13.16 22.70 12.04
N ASP A 184 -12.97 23.63 11.11
CA ASP A 184 -13.15 23.37 9.67
C ASP A 184 -12.20 22.28 9.18
N GLY A 185 -10.94 22.31 9.62
CA GLY A 185 -9.97 21.25 9.33
C GLY A 185 -10.35 19.90 9.96
N VAL A 186 -10.94 19.90 11.16
CA VAL A 186 -11.45 18.68 11.81
C VAL A 186 -12.63 18.10 11.03
N TYR A 187 -13.58 18.93 10.59
CA TYR A 187 -14.70 18.50 9.77
C TYR A 187 -14.24 17.95 8.42
N TYR A 188 -13.28 18.62 7.78
CA TYR A 188 -12.68 18.14 6.54
C TYR A 188 -12.04 16.76 6.73
N ARG A 189 -11.14 16.60 7.71
CA ARG A 189 -10.49 15.32 8.00
C ARG A 189 -11.48 14.21 8.39
N ALA A 190 -12.54 14.54 9.13
CA ALA A 190 -13.61 13.59 9.41
C ALA A 190 -14.35 13.15 8.13
N SER A 191 -14.58 14.07 7.19
CA SER A 191 -15.18 13.75 5.90
C SER A 191 -14.26 12.90 5.02
N GLU A 192 -12.95 13.19 5.00
CA GLU A 192 -11.95 12.38 4.28
C GLU A 192 -11.82 10.99 4.90
N MET A 193 -11.89 10.86 6.23
CA MET A 193 -11.91 9.55 6.88
C MET A 193 -13.12 8.71 6.47
N LEU A 194 -14.31 9.32 6.35
CA LEU A 194 -15.51 8.64 5.86
C LEU A 194 -15.34 8.18 4.41
N LYS A 195 -14.82 9.05 3.53
CA LYS A 195 -14.48 8.69 2.15
C LYS A 195 -13.46 7.56 2.10
N MET A 196 -12.45 7.58 2.96
CA MET A 196 -11.46 6.50 3.04
C MET A 196 -12.12 5.17 3.42
N VAL A 197 -13.02 5.15 4.40
CA VAL A 197 -13.76 3.92 4.79
C VAL A 197 -14.66 3.44 3.64
N GLU A 198 -15.33 4.34 2.94
CA GLU A 198 -16.12 4.01 1.75
C GLU A 198 -15.24 3.39 0.65
N MET A 199 -14.13 4.05 0.31
CA MET A 199 -13.17 3.59 -0.70
C MET A 199 -12.45 2.31 -0.27
N LEU A 200 -12.31 2.05 1.02
CA LEU A 200 -11.81 0.78 1.55
C LEU A 200 -12.78 -0.35 1.20
N VAL A 201 -14.09 -0.15 1.37
CA VAL A 201 -15.09 -1.18 1.06
C VAL A 201 -15.27 -1.34 -0.46
N ILE A 202 -15.24 -0.24 -1.19
CA ILE A 202 -15.50 -0.24 -2.63
C ILE A 202 -14.28 -0.74 -3.40
N GLN A 203 -13.06 -0.29 -3.08
CA GLN A 203 -11.90 -0.45 -3.95
C GLN A 203 -10.64 -0.99 -3.24
N TYR A 204 -10.06 -0.22 -2.31
CA TYR A 204 -8.71 -0.51 -1.80
C TYR A 204 -8.66 -1.71 -0.86
N GLY A 205 -9.74 -1.98 -0.11
CA GLY A 205 -9.78 -3.04 0.89
C GLY A 205 -9.67 -4.44 0.30
N TRP A 206 -10.06 -4.63 -0.97
CA TRP A 206 -9.95 -5.90 -1.68
C TRP A 206 -8.48 -6.29 -1.88
N GLN A 207 -7.69 -5.38 -2.45
CA GLN A 207 -6.26 -5.61 -2.67
C GLN A 207 -5.48 -5.65 -1.35
N LEU A 208 -5.82 -4.77 -0.39
CA LEU A 208 -5.22 -4.78 0.94
C LEU A 208 -5.43 -6.12 1.66
N SER A 209 -6.65 -6.65 1.62
CA SER A 209 -6.98 -7.96 2.19
C SER A 209 -6.18 -9.08 1.53
N ALA A 210 -6.07 -9.06 0.20
CA ALA A 210 -5.29 -10.04 -0.56
C ALA A 210 -3.81 -10.04 -0.15
N LEU A 211 -3.18 -8.87 -0.07
CA LEU A 211 -1.78 -8.73 0.33
C LEU A 211 -1.54 -9.19 1.77
N MET A 212 -2.44 -8.87 2.69
CA MET A 212 -2.37 -9.38 4.07
C MET A 212 -2.52 -10.90 4.14
N ILE A 213 -3.43 -11.50 3.38
CA ILE A 213 -3.58 -12.96 3.32
C ILE A 213 -2.31 -13.60 2.73
N ILE A 214 -1.76 -13.06 1.64
CA ILE A 214 -0.50 -13.54 1.06
C ILE A 214 0.62 -13.51 2.10
N GLY A 215 0.77 -12.41 2.84
CA GLY A 215 1.75 -12.30 3.91
C GLY A 215 1.54 -13.31 5.04
N ALA A 216 0.30 -13.57 5.42
CA ALA A 216 -0.03 -14.63 6.38
C ALA A 216 0.39 -16.02 5.87
N LEU A 217 0.11 -16.35 4.61
CA LEU A 217 0.48 -17.62 3.99
C LEU A 217 2.01 -17.78 3.88
N LEU A 218 2.73 -16.72 3.50
CA LEU A 218 4.19 -16.71 3.45
C LEU A 218 4.83 -16.82 4.85
N MET A 219 4.13 -16.44 5.90
CA MET A 219 4.57 -16.66 7.28
C MET A 219 4.33 -18.10 7.74
N LYS A 220 3.20 -18.72 7.31
CA LYS A 220 2.86 -20.12 7.62
C LYS A 220 3.79 -21.10 6.91
N ASN A 221 4.13 -20.85 5.64
CA ASN A 221 4.98 -21.74 4.84
C ASN A 221 6.49 -21.60 5.14
N GLY A 222 6.89 -20.72 6.06
CA GLY A 222 8.29 -20.53 6.46
C GLY A 222 9.09 -19.56 5.61
N TRP A 223 8.53 -19.00 4.53
CA TRP A 223 9.24 -18.08 3.64
C TRP A 223 9.58 -16.75 4.33
N LEU A 224 8.65 -16.15 5.08
CA LEU A 224 8.98 -14.96 5.90
C LEU A 224 9.72 -15.31 7.20
N ARG A 225 9.85 -16.60 7.53
CA ARG A 225 10.67 -17.08 8.66
C ARG A 225 12.14 -17.25 8.31
N GLY A 226 12.53 -17.09 7.04
CA GLY A 226 13.91 -17.29 6.61
C GLY A 226 14.31 -18.77 6.51
N GLN A 227 13.35 -19.69 6.36
CA GLN A 227 13.65 -21.14 6.31
C GLN A 227 14.20 -21.61 4.95
N PHE A 228 14.19 -20.73 3.94
CA PHE A 228 14.70 -21.01 2.60
C PHE A 228 16.15 -20.54 2.46
N THR A 229 16.87 -21.07 1.45
CA THR A 229 18.28 -20.70 1.23
C THR A 229 18.43 -19.27 0.72
N ALA A 230 19.54 -18.59 1.03
CA ALA A 230 19.83 -17.25 0.50
C ALA A 230 19.79 -17.20 -1.05
N GLN A 231 20.24 -18.27 -1.71
CA GLN A 231 20.16 -18.40 -3.18
C GLN A 231 18.72 -18.40 -3.70
N HIS A 232 17.78 -19.03 -2.97
CA HIS A 232 16.37 -18.99 -3.33
C HIS A 232 15.84 -17.54 -3.32
N TYR A 233 16.13 -16.78 -2.26
CA TYR A 233 15.70 -15.38 -2.16
C TYR A 233 16.33 -14.49 -3.24
N ARG A 234 17.65 -14.63 -3.50
CA ARG A 234 18.32 -13.90 -4.59
C ARG A 234 17.70 -14.19 -5.95
N LYS A 235 17.36 -15.47 -6.22
CA LYS A 235 16.69 -15.87 -7.46
C LYS A 235 15.29 -15.25 -7.57
N ILE A 236 14.48 -15.29 -6.50
CA ILE A 236 13.15 -14.67 -6.48
C ILE A 236 13.26 -13.15 -6.67
N ALA A 237 14.23 -12.50 -6.04
CA ALA A 237 14.49 -11.07 -6.22
C ALA A 237 14.74 -10.74 -7.70
N CYS A 238 15.62 -11.47 -8.39
CA CYS A 238 15.88 -11.26 -9.82
C CYS A 238 14.63 -11.51 -10.68
N ILE A 239 13.90 -12.60 -10.43
CA ILE A 239 12.72 -13.00 -11.22
C ILE A 239 11.58 -12.00 -11.07
N PHE A 240 11.41 -11.38 -9.90
CA PHE A 240 10.34 -10.43 -9.69
C PHE A 240 10.75 -9.00 -10.01
N ILE A 241 11.93 -8.55 -9.59
CA ILE A 241 12.37 -7.16 -9.79
C ILE A 241 12.61 -6.86 -11.27
N LEU A 242 13.37 -7.67 -12.00
CA LEU A 242 13.76 -7.31 -13.37
C LEU A 242 12.56 -7.18 -14.33
N PRO A 243 11.62 -8.15 -14.38
CA PRO A 243 10.42 -7.99 -15.22
C PRO A 243 9.50 -6.89 -14.72
N SER A 244 9.36 -6.71 -13.40
CA SER A 244 8.53 -5.63 -12.84
C SER A 244 9.01 -4.25 -13.26
N LEU A 245 10.32 -4.01 -13.19
CA LEU A 245 10.93 -2.75 -13.60
C LEU A 245 10.78 -2.53 -15.10
N LEU A 246 10.99 -3.57 -15.91
CA LEU A 246 10.82 -3.47 -17.36
C LEU A 246 9.38 -3.09 -17.73
N ILE A 247 8.39 -3.76 -17.14
CA ILE A 247 6.96 -3.47 -17.38
C ILE A 247 6.62 -2.03 -16.97
N GLN A 248 7.14 -1.54 -15.83
CA GLN A 248 6.87 -0.18 -15.39
C GLN A 248 7.55 0.88 -16.24
N ILE A 249 8.80 0.67 -16.64
CA ILE A 249 9.51 1.58 -17.55
C ILE A 249 8.77 1.67 -18.88
N VAL A 250 8.35 0.53 -19.44
CA VAL A 250 7.54 0.51 -20.67
C VAL A 250 6.20 1.21 -20.45
N SER A 251 5.54 1.00 -19.31
CA SER A 251 4.28 1.67 -18.97
C SER A 251 4.44 3.19 -18.90
N LEU A 252 5.44 3.70 -18.19
CA LEU A 252 5.72 5.13 -18.09
C LEU A 252 6.10 5.73 -19.44
N TYR A 253 6.90 5.01 -20.24
CA TYR A 253 7.18 5.42 -21.61
C TYR A 253 5.90 5.53 -22.43
N THR A 254 5.01 4.53 -22.39
CA THR A 254 3.72 4.60 -23.08
C THR A 254 2.87 5.78 -22.61
N GLN A 255 2.78 6.02 -21.29
CA GLN A 255 2.05 7.17 -20.73
C GLN A 255 2.58 8.51 -21.25
N SER A 256 3.91 8.64 -21.39
CA SER A 256 4.53 9.84 -21.96
C SER A 256 4.13 10.09 -23.42
N GLN A 257 3.95 9.02 -24.22
CA GLN A 257 3.50 9.14 -25.61
C GLN A 257 2.04 9.61 -25.73
N PHE A 258 1.25 9.45 -24.67
CA PHE A 258 -0.14 9.90 -24.57
C PHE A 258 -0.28 11.17 -23.71
N ASN A 259 0.78 11.98 -23.61
CA ASN A 259 0.82 13.26 -22.89
C ASN A 259 0.27 13.18 -21.46
N TRP A 260 0.48 12.04 -20.77
CA TRP A 260 0.01 11.85 -19.40
C TRP A 260 -1.50 12.09 -19.23
N SER A 261 -2.29 11.75 -20.26
CA SER A 261 -3.75 11.83 -20.19
C SER A 261 -4.28 10.98 -19.03
N TYR A 262 -5.39 11.39 -18.41
CA TYR A 262 -6.03 10.68 -17.31
C TYR A 262 -6.24 9.19 -17.62
N PHE A 263 -6.77 8.88 -18.80
CA PHE A 263 -7.00 7.49 -19.22
C PHE A 263 -5.69 6.69 -19.32
N SER A 264 -4.65 7.26 -19.93
CA SER A 264 -3.36 6.56 -20.06
C SER A 264 -2.64 6.37 -18.71
N THR A 265 -2.71 7.37 -17.82
CA THR A 265 -1.91 7.43 -16.58
C THR A 265 -2.67 6.85 -15.40
N SER A 266 -3.86 7.38 -15.10
CA SER A 266 -4.65 7.02 -13.94
C SER A 266 -5.44 5.72 -14.09
N ILE A 267 -5.67 5.26 -15.33
CA ILE A 267 -6.39 4.01 -15.59
C ILE A 267 -5.42 2.93 -16.03
N ILE A 268 -4.88 3.04 -17.25
CA ILE A 268 -4.01 2.00 -17.80
C ILE A 268 -2.71 1.91 -16.99
N GLY A 269 -2.03 3.04 -16.80
CA GLY A 269 -0.78 3.13 -16.04
C GLY A 269 -0.95 2.63 -14.61
N TYR A 270 -2.01 3.07 -13.94
CA TYR A 270 -2.32 2.65 -12.57
C TYR A 270 -2.64 1.15 -12.47
N ILE A 271 -3.43 0.57 -13.38
CA ILE A 271 -3.71 -0.88 -13.41
C ILE A 271 -2.43 -1.69 -13.65
N ILE A 272 -1.59 -1.26 -14.59
CA ILE A 272 -0.30 -1.92 -14.85
C ILE A 272 0.58 -1.85 -13.59
N ASN A 273 0.62 -0.69 -12.93
CA ASN A 273 1.35 -0.53 -11.68
C ASN A 273 0.82 -1.49 -10.60
N GLU A 274 -0.50 -1.51 -10.38
CA GLU A 274 -1.18 -2.40 -9.44
C GLU A 274 -0.96 -3.89 -9.75
N LEU A 275 -0.88 -4.29 -11.01
CA LEU A 275 -0.53 -5.67 -11.38
C LEU A 275 0.91 -6.03 -10.95
N VAL A 276 1.82 -5.07 -11.01
CA VAL A 276 3.24 -5.28 -10.76
C VAL A 276 3.60 -5.17 -9.27
N ILE A 277 2.86 -4.36 -8.50
CA ILE A 277 3.11 -4.08 -7.08
C ILE A 277 3.38 -5.35 -6.25
N PRO A 278 2.58 -6.43 -6.28
CA PRO A 278 2.80 -7.61 -5.45
C PRO A 278 4.14 -8.29 -5.76
N PHE A 279 4.48 -8.40 -7.05
CA PHE A 279 5.72 -9.04 -7.49
C PHE A 279 6.92 -8.22 -7.07
N GLN A 280 6.94 -6.93 -7.38
CA GLN A 280 8.07 -6.07 -7.04
C GLN A 280 8.26 -5.97 -5.51
N SER A 281 7.17 -5.89 -4.76
CA SER A 281 7.20 -5.88 -3.29
C SER A 281 7.81 -7.17 -2.74
N LEU A 282 7.36 -8.34 -3.22
CA LEU A 282 7.96 -9.62 -2.85
C LEU A 282 9.42 -9.72 -3.29
N GLY A 283 9.76 -9.13 -4.44
CA GLY A 283 11.13 -9.02 -4.93
C GLY A 283 12.02 -8.22 -3.99
N TYR A 284 11.55 -7.08 -3.48
CA TYR A 284 12.26 -6.27 -2.49
C TYR A 284 12.42 -7.00 -1.15
N ILE A 285 11.39 -7.69 -0.67
CA ILE A 285 11.49 -8.54 0.53
C ILE A 285 12.55 -9.62 0.31
N ALA A 286 12.50 -10.31 -0.83
CA ALA A 286 13.46 -11.35 -1.17
C ALA A 286 14.89 -10.81 -1.32
N LEU A 287 15.06 -9.59 -1.85
CA LEU A 287 16.37 -8.97 -1.97
C LEU A 287 17.01 -8.79 -0.59
N VAL A 288 16.25 -8.28 0.39
CA VAL A 288 16.75 -8.15 1.77
C VAL A 288 17.07 -9.53 2.35
N TYR A 289 16.14 -10.49 2.31
CA TYR A 289 16.39 -11.85 2.86
C TYR A 289 17.55 -12.59 2.19
N GLY A 290 17.87 -12.28 0.93
CA GLY A 290 18.98 -12.90 0.21
C GLY A 290 20.36 -12.37 0.56
N PHE A 291 20.45 -11.15 1.13
CA PHE A 291 21.71 -10.47 1.43
C PHE A 291 21.85 -10.06 2.91
N TRP A 292 20.83 -10.31 3.73
CA TRP A 292 20.84 -10.11 5.17
C TRP A 292 21.49 -11.31 5.84
N GLU A 293 22.83 -11.29 5.90
CA GLU A 293 23.68 -12.23 6.65
C GLU A 293 24.17 -11.60 7.96
#